data_AF-A0A9D4TXM8-F1
#
_entry.id   AF-A0A9D4TXM8-F1
#
_cell.length_a   1.000
_cell.length_b   1.000
_cell.length_c   1.000
_cell.angle_alpha   90.00
_cell.angle_beta   90.00
_cell.angle_gamma   90.00
#
_symmetry.space_group_name_H-M   'P 1'
#
loop_
_entity.id
_entity.type
_entity.pdbx_description
1 polymer ?
#
loop_
_entity_poly.entity_id
_entity_poly.type
_entity_poly.pdbx_seq_one_letter_code
_entity_poly.pdbx_strand_id
1 'polypeptide(L)'
;MLAPQQQQQQLRRRVDAAVAEDTRVQASVVAATSLLDAAVFANCPAAAASQAVDAAKKAAIRQRVDVETFQALVSAAHLRPMQGGLRFQPGHSSKPSTAHRHFLPDGTIAPLPSSTSIKPRSGLPSPTATDNALRSGADFQRAWRAAPACKGRLPLLRRAWQAGALPRLLKLEVNSRLLEDVLDCLVANVGADEADGVTPTSGRPSDAAGLAAAVLEAAASASAFEVALAGLPLQCRRRLASLVHGLEASGVASSALLHAYARLEVAQGKGCKSV
;
A
#
# COMPACT_ATOMS: atom_id res chain seq x y z
N MET A 1 -7.30 49.52 -17.62
CA MET A 1 -7.22 48.11 -18.06
C MET A 1 -5.77 47.83 -18.41
N LEU A 2 -5.10 46.91 -17.69
CA LEU A 2 -3.73 46.50 -18.01
C LEU A 2 -3.76 45.64 -19.28
N ALA A 3 -2.81 45.85 -20.20
CA ALA A 3 -2.73 45.05 -21.41
C ALA A 3 -2.56 43.56 -21.03
N PRO A 4 -3.22 42.61 -21.73
CA PRO A 4 -3.18 41.18 -21.39
C PRO A 4 -1.75 40.62 -21.29
N GLN A 5 -0.80 41.24 -22.00
CA GLN A 5 0.63 40.91 -21.92
C GLN A 5 1.25 41.23 -20.55
N GLN A 6 0.87 42.33 -19.89
CA GLN A 6 1.37 42.67 -18.55
C GLN A 6 0.83 41.70 -17.49
N GLN A 7 -0.42 41.24 -17.63
CA GLN A 7 -1.00 40.26 -16.71
C GLN A 7 -0.29 38.90 -16.82
N GLN A 8 0.04 38.46 -18.04
CA GLN A 8 0.78 37.22 -18.24
C GLN A 8 2.21 37.30 -17.69
N GLN A 9 2.88 38.45 -17.82
CA GLN A 9 4.21 38.67 -17.27
C GLN A 9 4.19 38.70 -15.73
N GLN A 10 3.16 39.27 -15.11
CA GLN A 10 2.98 39.22 -13.66
C GLN A 10 2.74 37.79 -13.16
N LEU A 11 1.93 36.98 -13.86
CA LEU A 11 1.70 35.58 -13.50
C LEU A 11 3.00 34.76 -13.55
N ARG A 12 3.82 34.93 -14.59
CA ARG A 12 5.12 34.26 -14.68
C ARG A 12 6.04 34.61 -13.51
N ARG A 13 6.18 35.90 -13.18
CA ARG A 13 6.97 36.34 -12.02
C ARG A 13 6.48 35.74 -10.71
N ARG A 14 5.16 35.56 -10.53
CA ARG A 14 4.60 34.94 -9.34
C ARG A 14 4.90 33.44 -9.26
N VAL A 15 4.86 32.73 -10.40
CA VAL A 15 5.24 31.32 -10.47
C VAL A 15 6.73 31.15 -10.17
N ASP A 16 7.59 31.96 -10.79
CA ASP A 16 9.03 31.87 -10.57
C ASP A 16 9.40 32.17 -9.10
N ALA A 17 8.74 33.16 -8.48
CA ALA A 17 8.92 33.44 -7.05
C ALA A 17 8.44 32.29 -6.15
N ALA A 18 7.33 31.65 -6.48
CA ALA A 18 6.82 30.50 -5.72
C ALA A 18 7.75 29.28 -5.83
N VAL A 19 8.30 29.03 -7.03
CA VAL A 19 9.28 27.94 -7.24
C VAL A 19 10.58 28.22 -6.49
N ALA A 20 11.06 29.46 -6.48
CA ALA A 20 12.25 29.84 -5.73
C ALA A 20 12.07 29.64 -4.21
N GLU A 21 10.89 29.99 -3.68
CA GLU A 21 10.57 29.79 -2.26
C GLU A 21 10.46 28.29 -1.91
N ASP A 22 9.82 27.47 -2.74
CA ASP A 22 9.72 26.02 -2.51
C ASP A 22 11.11 25.35 -2.55
N THR A 23 11.97 25.78 -3.48
CA THR A 23 13.36 25.30 -3.55
C THR A 23 14.15 25.68 -2.30
N ARG A 24 13.94 26.89 -1.75
CA ARG A 24 14.56 27.35 -0.51
C ARG A 24 14.07 26.55 0.71
N VAL A 25 12.77 26.24 0.78
CA VAL A 25 12.20 25.40 1.83
C VAL A 25 12.75 23.99 1.75
N GLN A 26 12.81 23.38 0.56
CA GLN A 26 13.40 22.06 0.36
C GLN A 26 14.87 22.01 0.80
N ALA A 27 15.68 23.01 0.42
CA ALA A 27 17.07 23.11 0.86
C ALA A 27 17.20 23.23 2.39
N SER A 28 16.31 23.98 3.03
CA SER A 28 16.26 24.10 4.49
C SER A 28 15.88 22.79 5.17
N VAL A 29 14.96 22.02 4.60
CA VAL A 29 14.58 20.70 5.14
C VAL A 29 15.74 19.72 5.04
N VAL A 30 16.42 19.67 3.89
CA VAL A 30 17.60 18.80 3.69
C VAL A 30 18.72 19.15 4.67
N ALA A 31 19.00 20.44 4.87
CA ALA A 31 20.00 20.88 5.85
C ALA A 31 19.61 20.48 7.29
N ALA A 32 18.34 20.62 7.66
CA ALA A 32 17.85 20.22 8.98
C ALA A 32 17.95 18.70 9.20
N THR A 33 17.64 17.89 8.18
CA THR A 33 17.81 16.42 8.27
C THR A 33 19.28 16.02 8.40
N SER A 34 20.20 16.66 7.68
CA SER A 34 21.63 16.38 7.80
C SER A 34 22.19 16.74 9.18
N LEU A 35 21.70 17.83 9.80
CA LEU A 35 22.08 18.20 11.17
C LEU A 35 21.55 17.21 12.21
N LEU A 36 20.34 16.67 12.00
CA LEU A 36 19.78 15.63 12.86
C LEU A 36 20.58 14.32 12.74
N ASP A 37 20.96 13.92 11.53
CA ASP A 37 21.79 12.74 11.32
C ASP A 37 23.18 12.91 11.98
N ALA A 38 23.81 14.08 11.83
CA ALA A 38 25.09 14.37 12.49
C ALA A 38 24.98 14.33 14.03
N ALA A 39 23.89 14.84 14.61
CA ALA A 39 23.66 14.81 16.06
C ALA A 39 23.38 13.41 16.60
N VAL A 40 22.74 12.54 15.80
CA VAL A 40 22.49 11.13 16.14
C VAL A 40 23.80 10.34 16.19
N PHE A 41 24.79 10.65 15.34
CA PHE A 41 26.10 10.01 15.36
C PHE A 41 27.04 10.53 16.46
N ALA A 42 26.85 11.75 16.95
CA ALA A 42 27.78 12.39 17.89
C ALA A 42 27.64 11.99 19.38
N ASN A 43 26.85 10.97 19.73
CA ASN A 43 26.68 10.49 21.11
C ASN A 43 26.23 11.60 22.10
N CYS A 44 25.40 12.54 21.63
CA CYS A 44 24.86 13.61 22.48
C CYS A 44 23.92 13.04 23.56
N PRO A 45 23.89 13.63 24.78
CA PRO A 45 22.99 13.21 25.84
C PRO A 45 21.53 13.40 25.38
N ALA A 46 20.69 12.39 25.66
CA ALA A 46 19.31 12.26 25.16
C ALA A 46 18.42 13.52 25.34
N ALA A 47 18.71 14.34 26.34
CA ALA A 47 18.02 15.61 26.59
C ALA A 47 18.22 16.65 25.47
N ALA A 48 19.42 16.74 24.89
CA ALA A 48 19.73 17.70 23.82
C ALA A 48 19.04 17.30 22.50
N ALA A 49 18.94 16.00 22.22
CA ALA A 49 18.24 15.48 21.06
C ALA A 49 16.72 15.72 21.15
N SER A 50 16.11 15.53 22.32
CA SER A 50 14.69 15.80 22.54
C SER A 50 14.36 17.28 22.35
N GLN A 51 15.20 18.18 22.88
CA GLN A 51 15.00 19.63 22.75
C GLN A 51 15.13 20.11 21.29
N ALA A 52 16.06 19.52 20.53
CA ALA A 52 16.21 19.80 19.10
C ALA A 52 14.98 19.34 18.28
N VAL A 53 14.41 18.18 18.61
CA VAL A 53 13.18 17.67 17.97
C VAL A 53 11.99 18.56 18.29
N ASP A 54 11.82 19.01 19.53
CA ASP A 54 10.72 19.91 19.90
C ASP A 54 10.85 21.29 19.28
N ALA A 55 12.07 21.80 19.14
CA ALA A 55 12.35 23.04 18.41
C ALA A 55 12.02 22.90 16.92
N ALA A 56 12.44 21.80 16.29
CA ALA A 56 12.14 21.50 14.89
C ALA A 56 10.63 21.30 14.63
N LYS A 57 9.92 20.63 15.55
CA LYS A 57 8.45 20.51 15.49
C LYS A 57 7.76 21.87 15.63
N LYS A 58 8.19 22.70 16.58
CA LYS A 58 7.63 24.06 16.74
C LYS A 58 7.91 24.93 15.50
N ALA A 59 9.08 24.81 14.89
CA ALA A 59 9.41 25.50 13.65
C ALA A 59 8.55 25.01 12.47
N ALA A 60 8.38 23.69 12.33
CA ALA A 60 7.53 23.09 11.29
C ALA A 60 6.04 23.45 11.47
N ILE A 61 5.55 23.54 12.71
CA ILE A 61 4.19 24.00 13.02
C ILE A 61 4.02 25.47 12.66
N ARG A 62 5.02 26.32 12.92
CA ARG A 62 5.01 27.74 12.49
C ARG A 62 5.08 27.92 10.97
N GLN A 63 5.62 26.93 10.26
CA GLN A 63 5.69 26.91 8.79
C GLN A 63 4.46 26.28 8.12
N ARG A 64 3.55 25.64 8.88
CA ARG A 64 2.26 25.24 8.32
C ARG A 64 1.45 26.50 8.06
N VAL A 65 1.20 26.71 6.77
CA VAL A 65 0.26 27.66 6.14
C VAL A 65 -0.72 28.22 7.16
N ASP A 66 -0.58 29.52 7.47
CA ASP A 66 -1.50 30.24 8.34
C ASP A 66 -2.94 29.94 7.91
N VAL A 67 -3.86 29.86 8.86
CA VAL A 67 -5.27 29.55 8.60
C VAL A 67 -5.82 30.50 7.53
N GLU A 68 -5.39 31.76 7.55
CA GLU A 68 -5.73 32.76 6.53
C GLU A 68 -5.17 32.42 5.14
N THR A 69 -3.95 31.89 5.04
CA THR A 69 -3.33 31.50 3.77
C THR A 69 -4.00 30.24 3.20
N PHE A 70 -4.41 29.30 4.07
CA PHE A 70 -5.22 28.15 3.67
C PHE A 70 -6.61 28.58 3.24
N GLN A 71 -7.27 29.48 3.97
CA GLN A 71 -8.54 30.07 3.58
C GLN A 71 -8.43 30.82 2.25
N ALA A 72 -7.37 31.58 2.02
CA ALA A 72 -7.13 32.28 0.76
C ALA A 72 -6.91 31.30 -0.40
N LEU A 73 -6.18 30.20 -0.20
CA LEU A 73 -6.02 29.13 -1.19
C LEU A 73 -7.33 28.41 -1.49
N VAL A 74 -8.12 28.06 -0.47
CA VAL A 74 -9.43 27.41 -0.63
C VAL A 74 -10.44 28.35 -1.29
N SER A 75 -10.42 29.64 -0.94
CA SER A 75 -11.30 30.66 -1.53
C SER A 75 -10.94 30.95 -2.98
N ALA A 76 -9.64 31.05 -3.29
CA ALA A 76 -9.16 31.27 -4.65
C ALA A 76 -9.39 30.05 -5.56
N ALA A 77 -9.38 28.84 -4.99
CA ALA A 77 -9.61 27.61 -5.73
C ALA A 77 -11.05 27.43 -6.23
N HIS A 78 -12.01 28.28 -5.84
CA HIS A 78 -13.42 28.27 -6.30
C HIS A 78 -13.93 26.88 -6.67
N LEU A 79 -13.83 25.93 -5.73
CA LEU A 79 -14.64 24.72 -5.80
C LEU A 79 -16.08 25.19 -5.65
N ARG A 80 -16.76 25.46 -6.77
CA ARG A 80 -18.19 25.71 -6.78
C ARG A 80 -18.82 24.56 -6.00
N PRO A 81 -19.60 24.84 -4.94
CA PRO A 81 -20.43 23.81 -4.33
C PRO A 81 -21.20 23.18 -5.48
N MET A 82 -21.09 21.86 -5.68
CA MET A 82 -21.92 21.21 -6.68
C MET A 82 -23.36 21.39 -6.23
N GLN A 83 -24.03 22.44 -6.72
CA GLN A 83 -25.48 22.56 -6.76
C GLN A 83 -25.98 21.57 -7.83
N GLY A 84 -25.59 20.31 -7.69
CA GLY A 84 -26.15 19.19 -8.41
C GLY A 84 -27.49 18.86 -7.76
N GLY A 85 -28.50 19.66 -8.07
CA GLY A 85 -29.89 19.24 -7.89
C GLY A 85 -30.08 17.97 -8.70
N LEU A 86 -29.98 16.82 -8.05
CA LEU A 86 -30.40 15.54 -8.59
C LEU A 86 -31.92 15.61 -8.78
N ARG A 87 -32.36 16.18 -9.91
CA ARG A 87 -33.70 15.96 -10.43
C ARG A 87 -33.78 14.48 -10.79
N PHE A 88 -34.37 13.70 -9.90
CA PHE A 88 -34.82 12.36 -10.20
C PHE A 88 -35.89 12.45 -11.29
N GLN A 89 -35.49 12.18 -12.53
CA GLN A 89 -36.41 11.92 -13.63
C GLN A 89 -37.03 10.53 -13.38
N PRO A 90 -38.36 10.39 -13.25
CA PRO A 90 -39.00 9.10 -13.18
C PRO A 90 -39.04 8.51 -14.58
N GLY A 91 -38.01 7.74 -14.93
CA GLY A 91 -37.85 7.08 -16.22
C GLY A 91 -37.46 5.62 -16.04
N HIS A 92 -38.28 4.73 -16.59
CA HIS A 92 -38.26 3.28 -16.44
C HIS A 92 -36.93 2.61 -16.87
N SER A 93 -36.37 1.73 -16.03
CA SER A 93 -35.91 0.37 -16.39
C SER A 93 -35.11 -0.31 -15.28
N SER A 94 -35.81 -1.23 -14.60
CA SER A 94 -35.36 -2.51 -14.01
C SER A 94 -33.85 -2.81 -13.88
N LYS A 95 -33.29 -2.58 -12.69
CA LYS A 95 -32.43 -3.54 -11.96
C LYS A 95 -32.69 -3.39 -10.46
N PRO A 96 -32.73 -4.49 -9.67
CA PRO A 96 -33.20 -4.44 -8.30
C PRO A 96 -32.20 -3.69 -7.42
N SER A 97 -32.64 -2.52 -6.99
CA SER A 97 -32.08 -1.74 -5.90
C SER A 97 -31.99 -2.62 -4.64
N THR A 98 -30.89 -2.47 -3.91
CA THR A 98 -30.68 -3.00 -2.57
C THR A 98 -31.93 -2.84 -1.72
N ALA A 99 -32.43 -3.96 -1.20
CA ALA A 99 -33.66 -4.07 -0.44
C ALA A 99 -33.81 -2.93 0.57
N HIS A 100 -34.83 -2.10 0.35
CA HIS A 100 -35.27 -1.11 1.32
C HIS A 100 -35.63 -1.83 2.61
N ARG A 101 -34.83 -1.64 3.66
CA ARG A 101 -35.18 -2.09 5.01
C ARG A 101 -36.31 -1.17 5.48
N HIS A 102 -37.52 -1.71 5.53
CA HIS A 102 -38.67 -0.99 6.08
C HIS A 102 -38.59 -1.06 7.61
N PHE A 103 -38.43 0.10 8.23
CA PHE A 103 -38.54 0.27 9.67
C PHE A 103 -40.00 0.54 10.01
N LEU A 104 -40.53 -0.20 10.97
CA LEU A 104 -41.86 0.06 11.51
C LEU A 104 -41.82 1.32 12.39
N PRO A 105 -42.97 1.99 12.64
CA PRO A 105 -43.04 3.20 13.47
C PRO A 105 -42.56 3.00 14.91
N ASP A 106 -42.44 1.76 15.38
CA ASP A 106 -41.92 1.35 16.68
C ASP A 106 -40.39 1.13 16.71
N GLY A 107 -39.71 1.34 15.57
CA GLY A 107 -38.27 1.15 15.42
C GLY A 107 -37.86 -0.31 15.17
N THR A 108 -38.79 -1.25 15.09
CA THR A 108 -38.48 -2.65 14.79
C THR A 108 -38.33 -2.88 13.29
N ILE A 109 -37.40 -3.76 12.92
CA ILE A 109 -37.17 -4.13 11.52
C ILE A 109 -38.24 -5.16 11.14
N ALA A 110 -39.10 -4.81 10.18
CA ALA A 110 -40.17 -5.72 9.75
C ALA A 110 -39.58 -7.06 9.27
N PRO A 111 -40.05 -8.21 9.79
CA PRO A 111 -39.57 -9.52 9.36
C PRO A 111 -39.87 -9.70 7.87
N LEU A 112 -38.82 -9.93 7.10
CA LEU A 112 -38.88 -10.09 5.64
C LEU A 112 -39.82 -11.27 5.29
N PRO A 113 -40.77 -11.12 4.35
CA PRO A 113 -41.51 -12.27 3.86
C PRO A 113 -40.53 -13.26 3.24
N SER A 114 -40.52 -14.47 3.79
CA SER A 114 -39.68 -15.57 3.35
C SER A 114 -40.01 -15.94 1.91
N SER A 115 -39.34 -15.33 0.95
CA SER A 115 -39.56 -15.63 -0.47
C SER A 115 -38.25 -15.75 -1.21
N THR A 116 -38.12 -16.92 -1.84
CA THR A 116 -37.04 -17.39 -2.70
C THR A 116 -35.66 -17.56 -2.06
N SER A 117 -35.44 -18.79 -1.58
CA SER A 117 -34.13 -19.43 -1.48
C SER A 117 -33.35 -19.23 -2.79
N ILE A 118 -32.51 -18.20 -2.84
CA ILE A 118 -31.43 -18.10 -3.82
C ILE A 118 -30.46 -19.21 -3.46
N LYS A 119 -30.63 -20.35 -4.14
CA LYS A 119 -29.63 -21.41 -4.21
C LYS A 119 -28.31 -20.71 -4.58
N PRO A 120 -27.23 -20.76 -3.77
CA PRO A 120 -25.95 -20.28 -4.23
C PRO A 120 -25.67 -21.05 -5.52
N ARG A 121 -25.61 -20.33 -6.63
CA ARG A 121 -25.31 -20.91 -7.93
C ARG A 121 -23.86 -21.36 -7.81
N SER A 122 -23.69 -22.60 -7.37
CA SER A 122 -22.48 -23.40 -7.47
C SER A 122 -22.28 -23.62 -8.96
N GLY A 123 -21.89 -22.53 -9.63
CA GLY A 123 -21.66 -22.45 -11.06
C GLY A 123 -20.38 -23.20 -11.34
N LEU A 124 -20.49 -24.10 -12.31
CA LEU A 124 -19.40 -24.88 -12.86
C LEU A 124 -18.12 -24.06 -13.02
N PRO A 125 -16.93 -24.66 -12.83
CA PRO A 125 -15.66 -24.00 -13.13
C PRO A 125 -15.66 -23.60 -14.60
N SER A 126 -15.90 -22.33 -14.89
CA SER A 126 -15.73 -21.79 -16.23
C SER A 126 -14.22 -21.79 -16.54
N PRO A 127 -13.76 -22.51 -17.57
CA PRO A 127 -12.34 -22.67 -17.88
C PRO A 127 -11.66 -21.37 -18.36
N THR A 128 -12.39 -20.26 -18.48
CA THR A 128 -11.89 -18.93 -18.87
C THR A 128 -11.92 -17.91 -17.73
N ALA A 129 -12.49 -18.24 -16.57
CA ALA A 129 -12.57 -17.32 -15.43
C ALA A 129 -11.19 -16.99 -14.82
N THR A 130 -10.20 -17.85 -15.04
CA THR A 130 -8.88 -17.73 -14.44
C THR A 130 -8.00 -16.64 -15.05
N ASP A 131 -8.19 -16.30 -16.33
CA ASP A 131 -7.41 -15.22 -16.96
C ASP A 131 -7.90 -13.83 -16.54
N ASN A 132 -9.18 -13.72 -16.19
CA ASN A 132 -9.74 -12.46 -15.70
C ASN A 132 -9.10 -12.03 -14.38
N ALA A 133 -8.61 -12.98 -13.57
CA ALA A 133 -7.96 -12.70 -12.28
C ALA A 133 -6.68 -11.87 -12.43
N LEU A 134 -5.99 -11.93 -13.57
CA LEU A 134 -4.72 -11.21 -13.78
C LEU A 134 -4.91 -9.84 -14.44
N ARG A 135 -6.15 -9.43 -14.76
CA ARG A 135 -6.44 -8.16 -15.44
C ARG A 135 -6.22 -6.95 -14.55
N SER A 136 -6.59 -7.03 -13.28
CA SER A 136 -6.52 -5.93 -12.32
C SER A 136 -6.18 -6.43 -10.91
N GLY A 137 -5.66 -5.55 -10.04
CA GLY A 137 -5.40 -5.86 -8.64
C GLY A 137 -6.68 -6.32 -7.90
N ALA A 138 -7.80 -5.63 -8.13
CA ALA A 138 -9.08 -5.98 -7.54
C ALA A 138 -9.59 -7.37 -7.97
N ASP A 139 -9.44 -7.73 -9.25
CA ASP A 139 -9.80 -9.08 -9.74
C ASP A 139 -8.87 -10.14 -9.16
N PHE A 140 -7.57 -9.84 -9.05
CA PHE A 140 -6.60 -10.71 -8.40
C PHE A 140 -6.97 -10.95 -6.94
N GLN A 141 -7.29 -9.91 -6.17
CA GLN A 141 -7.70 -10.05 -4.78
C GLN A 141 -9.00 -10.82 -4.62
N ARG A 142 -9.97 -10.61 -5.53
CA ARG A 142 -11.22 -11.39 -5.53
C ARG A 142 -10.94 -12.87 -5.76
N ALA A 143 -10.09 -13.18 -6.74
CA ALA A 143 -9.64 -14.55 -7.01
C ALA A 143 -8.84 -15.13 -5.84
N TRP A 144 -7.97 -14.33 -5.20
CA TRP A 144 -7.18 -14.71 -4.03
C TRP A 144 -8.05 -15.13 -2.85
N ARG A 145 -9.10 -14.36 -2.56
CA ARG A 145 -10.06 -14.66 -1.49
C ARG A 145 -10.94 -15.86 -1.81
N ALA A 146 -11.27 -16.06 -3.08
CA ALA A 146 -12.06 -17.21 -3.53
C ALA A 146 -11.24 -18.51 -3.60
N ALA A 147 -9.91 -18.41 -3.72
CA ALA A 147 -9.04 -19.57 -3.83
C ALA A 147 -8.95 -20.33 -2.48
N PRO A 148 -9.13 -21.67 -2.49
CA PRO A 148 -9.05 -22.47 -1.28
C PRO A 148 -7.61 -22.62 -0.80
N ALA A 149 -7.31 -22.07 0.38
CA ALA A 149 -6.02 -22.20 1.11
C ALA A 149 -4.75 -22.07 0.22
N CYS A 150 -3.60 -22.56 0.69
CA CYS A 150 -2.34 -22.47 -0.06
C CYS A 150 -2.39 -23.20 -1.41
N LYS A 151 -3.12 -24.33 -1.50
CA LYS A 151 -3.19 -25.15 -2.72
C LYS A 151 -3.81 -24.41 -3.91
N GLY A 152 -4.81 -23.55 -3.68
CA GLY A 152 -5.42 -22.73 -4.74
C GLY A 152 -4.66 -21.41 -4.99
N ARG A 153 -4.00 -20.87 -3.97
CA ARG A 153 -3.31 -19.57 -4.04
C ARG A 153 -1.95 -19.63 -4.75
N LEU A 154 -1.19 -20.70 -4.57
CA LEU A 154 0.13 -20.83 -5.23
C LEU A 154 0.04 -20.87 -6.77
N PRO A 155 -0.87 -21.65 -7.40
CA PRO A 155 -1.04 -21.60 -8.85
C PRO A 155 -1.41 -20.20 -9.36
N LEU A 156 -2.17 -19.42 -8.57
CA LEU A 156 -2.50 -18.04 -8.93
C LEU A 156 -1.25 -17.14 -8.92
N LEU A 157 -0.38 -17.25 -7.90
CA LEU A 157 0.90 -16.54 -7.86
C LEU A 157 1.82 -16.95 -9.01
N ARG A 158 1.94 -18.25 -9.28
CA ARG A 158 2.79 -18.77 -10.35
C ARG A 158 2.37 -18.24 -11.72
N ARG A 159 1.05 -18.21 -11.99
CA ARG A 159 0.54 -17.60 -13.23
C ARG A 159 0.79 -16.09 -13.29
N ALA A 160 0.58 -15.39 -12.18
CA ALA A 160 0.87 -13.95 -12.11
C ALA A 160 2.36 -13.65 -12.36
N TRP A 161 3.24 -14.51 -11.87
CA TRP A 161 4.69 -14.42 -12.08
C TRP A 161 5.06 -14.69 -13.54
N GLN A 162 4.58 -15.79 -14.11
CA GLN A 162 4.82 -16.15 -15.52
C GLN A 162 4.29 -15.09 -16.49
N ALA A 163 3.18 -14.44 -16.14
CA ALA A 163 2.61 -13.34 -16.92
C ALA A 163 3.31 -11.98 -16.70
N GLY A 164 4.32 -11.89 -15.83
CA GLY A 164 4.97 -10.63 -15.47
C GLY A 164 4.02 -9.62 -14.81
N ALA A 165 2.90 -10.08 -14.25
CA ALA A 165 1.82 -9.22 -13.77
C ALA A 165 1.98 -8.81 -12.29
N LEU A 166 2.86 -9.49 -11.54
CA LEU A 166 3.03 -9.30 -10.08
C LEU A 166 3.20 -7.83 -9.66
N PRO A 167 4.11 -7.03 -10.26
CA PRO A 167 4.27 -5.63 -9.85
C PRO A 167 2.97 -4.85 -10.01
N ARG A 168 2.28 -5.00 -11.15
CA ARG A 168 1.01 -4.32 -11.41
C ARG A 168 -0.09 -4.74 -10.43
N LEU A 169 -0.17 -6.02 -10.12
CA LEU A 169 -1.22 -6.58 -9.26
C LEU A 169 -1.04 -6.20 -7.79
N LEU A 170 0.20 -6.07 -7.33
CA LEU A 170 0.53 -5.78 -5.92
C LEU A 170 0.77 -4.29 -5.64
N LYS A 171 1.09 -3.45 -6.64
CA LYS A 171 1.51 -2.06 -6.46
C LYS A 171 0.61 -1.20 -5.56
N LEU A 172 -0.71 -1.36 -5.66
CA LEU A 172 -1.68 -0.46 -4.99
C LEU A 172 -2.41 -1.10 -3.81
N GLU A 173 -2.36 -2.43 -3.66
CA GLU A 173 -3.30 -3.13 -2.77
C GLU A 173 -2.63 -4.08 -1.77
N VAL A 174 -1.32 -3.95 -1.54
CA VAL A 174 -0.65 -4.70 -0.47
C VAL A 174 -1.11 -4.15 0.89
N ASN A 175 -1.86 -4.98 1.61
CA ASN A 175 -2.22 -4.76 3.01
C ASN A 175 -1.62 -5.88 3.87
N SER A 176 -1.57 -5.68 5.19
CA SER A 176 -0.93 -6.61 6.13
C SER A 176 -1.52 -8.02 6.06
N ARG A 177 -2.85 -8.14 5.93
CA ARG A 177 -3.56 -9.42 5.85
C ARG A 177 -3.25 -10.19 4.57
N LEU A 178 -3.19 -9.51 3.42
CA LEU A 178 -2.81 -10.11 2.15
C LEU A 178 -1.35 -10.55 2.19
N LEU A 179 -0.47 -9.72 2.76
CA LEU A 179 0.94 -10.04 2.90
C LEU A 179 1.17 -11.25 3.80
N GLU A 180 0.45 -11.35 4.91
CA GLU A 180 0.44 -12.53 5.79
C GLU A 180 -0.02 -13.80 5.05
N ASP A 181 -1.17 -13.72 4.36
CA ASP A 181 -1.70 -14.83 3.54
C ASP A 181 -0.69 -15.29 2.46
N VAL A 182 -0.01 -14.34 1.82
CA VAL A 182 1.02 -14.60 0.81
C VAL A 182 2.23 -15.27 1.44
N LEU A 183 2.70 -14.79 2.59
CA LEU A 183 3.82 -15.38 3.32
C LEU A 183 3.54 -16.83 3.73
N ASP A 184 2.34 -17.11 4.23
CA ASP A 184 1.91 -18.47 4.57
C ASP A 184 1.99 -19.39 3.35
N CYS A 185 1.58 -18.88 2.18
CA CYS A 185 1.69 -19.63 0.93
C CYS A 185 3.15 -19.85 0.51
N LEU A 186 4.01 -18.84 0.62
CA LEU A 186 5.41 -18.95 0.19
C LEU A 186 6.22 -19.88 1.10
N VAL A 187 6.12 -19.70 2.42
CA VAL A 187 6.88 -20.51 3.41
C VAL A 187 6.51 -21.99 3.29
N ALA A 188 5.22 -22.30 3.11
CA ALA A 188 4.77 -23.68 2.96
C ALA A 188 5.32 -24.38 1.70
N ASN A 189 5.74 -23.63 0.67
CA ASN A 189 6.23 -24.20 -0.58
C ASN A 189 7.74 -24.17 -0.70
N VAL A 190 8.41 -23.13 -0.17
CA VAL A 190 9.88 -23.09 -0.17
C VAL A 190 10.47 -24.16 0.75
N GLY A 191 9.82 -24.47 1.88
CA GLY A 191 10.27 -25.54 2.78
C GLY A 191 9.90 -26.96 2.35
N ALA A 192 8.98 -27.14 1.39
CA ALA A 192 8.56 -28.46 0.93
C ALA A 192 9.60 -29.12 0.02
N ASP A 193 10.30 -28.35 -0.81
CA ASP A 193 11.32 -28.87 -1.72
C ASP A 193 12.56 -29.43 -0.98
N GLU A 194 12.87 -28.92 0.22
CA GLU A 194 14.01 -29.38 1.04
C GLU A 194 13.73 -30.72 1.75
N ALA A 195 12.47 -31.04 2.01
CA ALA A 195 12.10 -32.23 2.78
C ALA A 195 12.16 -33.54 1.96
N ASP A 196 12.09 -33.45 0.63
CA ASP A 196 12.06 -34.63 -0.25
C ASP A 196 13.44 -35.25 -0.51
N GLY A 197 14.52 -34.72 0.08
CA GLY A 197 15.84 -35.38 0.15
C GLY A 197 16.51 -35.67 -1.19
N VAL A 198 15.93 -35.23 -2.31
CA VAL A 198 16.53 -35.30 -3.64
C VAL A 198 17.59 -34.21 -3.68
N THR A 199 18.84 -34.63 -3.54
CA THR A 199 20.02 -33.75 -3.65
C THR A 199 19.84 -32.76 -4.80
N PRO A 200 19.83 -31.44 -4.53
CA PRO A 200 19.61 -30.44 -5.57
C PRO A 200 20.77 -30.52 -6.56
N THR A 201 20.46 -30.99 -7.77
CA THR A 201 21.38 -30.94 -8.91
C THR A 201 21.84 -29.49 -9.06
N SER A 202 23.13 -29.28 -8.81
CA SER A 202 23.71 -27.97 -8.51
C SER A 202 23.47 -26.95 -9.62
N GLY A 203 23.04 -25.75 -9.22
CA GLY A 203 23.18 -24.53 -10.03
C GLY A 203 21.89 -23.89 -10.54
N ARG A 204 20.70 -24.47 -10.32
CA ARG A 204 19.44 -23.81 -10.66
C ARG A 204 18.64 -23.50 -9.39
N PRO A 205 18.28 -22.23 -9.14
CA PRO A 205 17.41 -21.90 -8.02
C PRO A 205 16.08 -22.64 -8.18
N SER A 206 15.55 -23.21 -7.09
CA SER A 206 14.21 -23.81 -7.12
C SER A 206 13.22 -22.79 -7.67
N ASP A 207 12.34 -23.22 -8.57
CA ASP A 207 11.27 -22.39 -9.11
C ASP A 207 10.40 -21.78 -7.98
N ALA A 208 10.32 -22.45 -6.82
CA ALA A 208 9.63 -21.93 -5.64
C ALA A 208 10.38 -20.76 -4.99
N ALA A 209 11.71 -20.83 -4.87
CA ALA A 209 12.54 -19.73 -4.37
C ALA A 209 12.51 -18.52 -5.32
N GLY A 210 12.58 -18.77 -6.63
CA GLY A 210 12.43 -17.74 -7.66
C GLY A 210 11.08 -17.03 -7.60
N LEU A 211 9.99 -17.80 -7.47
CA LEU A 211 8.64 -17.25 -7.28
C LEU A 211 8.55 -16.42 -6.00
N ALA A 212 9.08 -16.92 -4.89
CA ALA A 212 9.04 -16.22 -3.60
C ALA A 212 9.79 -14.88 -3.66
N ALA A 213 11.00 -14.86 -4.23
CA ALA A 213 11.76 -13.64 -4.44
C ALA A 213 11.00 -12.63 -5.32
N ALA A 214 10.45 -13.08 -6.45
CA ALA A 214 9.70 -12.21 -7.35
C ALA A 214 8.43 -11.62 -6.71
N VAL A 215 7.70 -12.41 -5.91
CA VAL A 215 6.51 -11.95 -5.20
C VAL A 215 6.87 -10.93 -4.12
N LEU A 216 7.91 -11.20 -3.34
CA LEU A 216 8.35 -10.27 -2.29
C LEU A 216 8.95 -8.99 -2.85
N GLU A 217 9.68 -9.06 -3.97
CA GLU A 217 10.20 -7.88 -4.67
C GLU A 217 9.05 -7.03 -5.24
N ALA A 218 8.07 -7.65 -5.88
CA ALA A 218 6.87 -6.97 -6.35
C ALA A 218 6.10 -6.32 -5.19
N ALA A 219 5.97 -7.01 -4.05
CA ALA A 219 5.36 -6.45 -2.84
C ALA A 219 6.18 -5.28 -2.29
N ALA A 220 7.51 -5.39 -2.21
CA ALA A 220 8.41 -4.34 -1.73
C ALA A 220 8.37 -3.07 -2.59
N SER A 221 8.06 -3.20 -3.88
CA SER A 221 7.87 -2.06 -4.79
C SER A 221 6.54 -1.31 -4.60
N ALA A 222 5.59 -1.87 -3.84
CA ALA A 222 4.30 -1.23 -3.58
C ALA A 222 4.46 -0.08 -2.57
N SER A 223 3.79 1.05 -2.81
CA SER A 223 3.85 2.21 -1.91
C SER A 223 3.28 1.93 -0.52
N ALA A 224 2.37 0.97 -0.42
CA ALA A 224 1.76 0.55 0.85
C ALA A 224 2.57 -0.52 1.60
N PHE A 225 3.71 -0.97 1.06
CA PHE A 225 4.47 -2.09 1.64
C PHE A 225 4.97 -1.81 3.05
N GLU A 226 5.56 -0.63 3.30
CA GLU A 226 6.06 -0.27 4.63
C GLU A 226 4.93 -0.27 5.67
N VAL A 227 3.75 0.22 5.30
CA VAL A 227 2.54 0.23 6.17
C VAL A 227 2.03 -1.18 6.41
N ALA A 228 1.94 -2.00 5.36
CA ALA A 228 1.51 -3.39 5.47
C ALA A 228 2.45 -4.20 6.37
N LEU A 229 3.75 -3.99 6.25
CA LEU A 229 4.76 -4.69 7.04
C LEU A 229 4.78 -4.22 8.50
N ALA A 230 4.59 -2.93 8.76
CA ALA A 230 4.39 -2.42 10.12
C ALA A 230 3.16 -3.04 10.80
N GLY A 231 2.10 -3.31 10.03
CA GLY A 231 0.89 -3.99 10.48
C GLY A 231 0.98 -5.51 10.60
N LEU A 232 2.10 -6.14 10.23
CA LEU A 232 2.27 -7.60 10.37
C LEU A 232 2.49 -8.01 11.83
N PRO A 233 1.91 -9.14 12.28
CA PRO A 233 2.25 -9.76 13.56
C PRO A 233 3.75 -10.11 13.66
N LEU A 234 4.29 -10.13 14.88
CA LEU A 234 5.72 -10.44 15.13
C LEU A 234 6.13 -11.81 14.53
N GLN A 235 5.26 -12.81 14.64
CA GLN A 235 5.51 -14.15 14.08
C GLN A 235 5.63 -14.11 12.55
N CYS A 236 4.78 -13.33 11.86
CA CYS A 236 4.84 -13.15 10.41
C CYS A 236 6.12 -12.44 9.97
N ARG A 237 6.56 -11.44 10.75
CA ARG A 237 7.84 -10.76 10.51
C ARG A 237 9.04 -11.69 10.66
N ARG A 238 9.06 -12.54 11.69
CA ARG A 238 10.11 -13.55 11.86
C ARG A 238 10.14 -14.54 10.69
N ARG A 239 8.98 -14.98 10.22
CA ARG A 239 8.87 -15.87 9.05
C ARG A 239 9.37 -15.20 7.77
N LEU A 240 9.01 -13.93 7.56
CA LEU A 240 9.54 -13.13 6.46
C LEU A 240 11.08 -13.01 6.55
N ALA A 241 11.63 -12.72 7.73
CA ALA A 241 13.07 -12.64 7.96
C ALA A 241 13.78 -13.95 7.57
N SER A 242 13.28 -15.08 8.08
CA SER A 242 13.81 -16.41 7.76
C SER A 242 13.72 -16.72 6.26
N LEU A 243 12.61 -16.35 5.61
CA LEU A 243 12.43 -16.53 4.18
C LEU A 243 13.42 -15.69 3.38
N VAL A 244 13.60 -14.41 3.72
CA VAL A 244 14.57 -13.51 3.06
C VAL A 244 15.99 -14.04 3.22
N HIS A 245 16.37 -14.48 4.42
CA HIS A 245 17.70 -15.07 4.66
C HIS A 245 17.89 -16.38 3.85
N GLY A 246 16.86 -17.21 3.72
CA GLY A 246 16.91 -18.39 2.86
C GLY A 246 17.09 -18.03 1.39
N LEU A 247 16.40 -16.99 0.91
CA LEU A 247 16.54 -16.48 -0.45
C LEU A 247 17.92 -15.88 -0.71
N GLU A 248 18.49 -15.17 0.26
CA GLU A 248 19.85 -14.64 0.21
C GLU A 248 20.89 -15.77 0.15
N ALA A 249 20.77 -16.77 1.01
CA ALA A 249 21.66 -17.94 0.99
C ALA A 249 21.59 -18.72 -0.33
N SER A 250 20.42 -18.76 -0.97
CA SER A 250 20.24 -19.36 -2.30
C SER A 250 20.73 -18.49 -3.47
N GLY A 251 21.13 -17.24 -3.22
CA GLY A 251 21.58 -16.29 -4.25
C GLY A 251 20.45 -15.75 -5.14
N VAL A 252 19.19 -15.89 -4.72
CA VAL A 252 18.00 -15.48 -5.50
C VAL A 252 17.47 -14.11 -5.08
N ALA A 253 17.79 -13.66 -3.86
CA ALA A 253 17.36 -12.36 -3.37
C ALA A 253 17.96 -11.20 -4.18
N SER A 254 17.12 -10.28 -4.65
CA SER A 254 17.58 -9.05 -5.30
C SER A 254 18.10 -8.03 -4.28
N SER A 255 19.04 -7.19 -4.69
CA SER A 255 19.57 -6.11 -3.84
C SER A 255 18.47 -5.13 -3.39
N ALA A 256 17.45 -4.92 -4.23
CA ALA A 256 16.31 -4.09 -3.92
C ALA A 256 15.47 -4.67 -2.77
N LEU A 257 15.24 -5.98 -2.78
CA LEU A 257 14.55 -6.69 -1.70
C LEU A 257 15.32 -6.60 -0.39
N LEU A 258 16.64 -6.84 -0.42
CA LEU A 258 17.49 -6.75 0.78
C LEU A 258 17.51 -5.33 1.35
N HIS A 259 17.61 -4.31 0.50
CA HIS A 259 17.59 -2.91 0.94
C HIS A 259 16.23 -2.50 1.52
N ALA A 260 15.12 -2.92 0.91
CA ALA A 260 13.78 -2.69 1.46
C ALA A 260 13.64 -3.31 2.85
N TYR A 261 14.16 -4.52 3.03
CA TYR A 261 14.14 -5.23 4.31
C TYR A 261 15.06 -4.57 5.37
N ALA A 262 16.28 -4.20 5.00
CA ALA A 262 17.22 -3.53 5.91
C ALA A 262 16.68 -2.20 6.46
N ARG A 263 16.00 -1.39 5.62
CA ARG A 263 15.35 -0.14 6.07
C ARG A 263 14.32 -0.38 7.17
N LEU A 264 13.66 -1.53 7.15
CA LEU A 264 12.63 -1.89 8.13
C LEU A 264 13.23 -2.34 9.46
N GLU A 265 14.34 -3.07 9.45
CA GLU A 265 15.04 -3.44 10.69
C GLU A 265 15.53 -2.20 11.45
N VAL A 266 16.04 -1.19 10.74
CA VAL A 266 16.45 0.08 11.33
C VAL A 266 15.26 0.84 11.93
N ALA A 267 14.11 0.81 11.26
CA ALA A 267 12.88 1.44 11.75
C ALA A 267 12.35 0.77 13.04
N GLN A 268 12.51 -0.56 13.17
CA GLN A 268 12.04 -1.30 14.35
C GLN A 268 13.04 -1.25 15.52
N GLY A 269 14.35 -1.29 15.25
CA GLY A 269 15.39 -1.24 16.28
C GLY A 269 15.42 0.08 17.06
N LYS A 270 14.96 1.19 16.46
CA LYS A 270 14.84 2.49 17.15
C LYS A 270 13.70 2.54 18.18
N GLY A 271 12.79 1.55 18.20
CA GLY A 271 11.62 1.54 19.09
C GLY A 271 11.78 0.75 20.40
N CYS A 272 12.81 -0.09 20.55
CA CYS A 272 12.93 -1.02 21.69
C CYS A 272 13.86 -0.55 22.82
N LYS A 273 14.19 0.74 22.91
CA LYS A 273 14.83 1.32 24.12
C LYS A 273 13.77 1.82 25.09
N SER A 274 12.99 0.91 25.65
CA SER A 274 12.10 1.07 26.83
C SER A 274 11.66 -0.35 27.15
N VAL A 275 12.02 -1.01 28.24
CA VAL A 275 12.23 -0.60 29.64
C VAL A 275 13.35 -1.47 30.23
#